data_AF-A0A7C2FVF3-F1
#
_entry.id   AF-A0A7C2FVF3-F1
#
_cell.length_a   1.000
_cell.length_b   1.000
_cell.length_c   1.000
_cell.angle_alpha   90.00
_cell.angle_beta   90.00
_cell.angle_gamma   90.00
#
_symmetry.space_group_name_H-M   'P 1'
#
loop_
_entity.id
_entity.type
_entity.pdbx_description
1 polymer ?
#
loop_
_entity_poly.entity_id
_entity_poly.type
_entity_poly.pdbx_seq_one_letter_code
_entity_poly.pdbx_strand_id
1 'polypeptide(L)'
;MAEERAPEKEAMTTREAGRRGGLRTKERHGSEFYRRIGKRGGQTLASRRTREYWAEIGRLGGNTVKQKYGPEYFREIGRRGREARRRRQAEQESR
;
A
#
# COMPACT_ATOMS: atom_id res chain seq x y z
N MET A 1 -47.46 15.87 -32.47
CA MET A 1 -46.15 16.45 -32.13
C MET A 1 -45.44 15.43 -31.26
N ALA A 2 -44.38 14.82 -31.78
CA ALA A 2 -43.60 13.84 -31.03
C ALA A 2 -42.65 14.61 -30.12
N GLU A 3 -42.91 14.58 -28.82
CA GLU A 3 -42.02 15.15 -27.82
C GLU A 3 -40.90 14.13 -27.59
N GLU A 4 -39.79 14.32 -28.29
CA GLU A 4 -38.56 13.56 -28.10
C GLU A 4 -38.00 13.93 -26.72
N ARG A 5 -38.44 13.20 -25.69
CA ARG A 5 -37.91 13.36 -24.33
C ARG A 5 -36.44 12.97 -24.34
N ALA A 6 -35.59 13.95 -24.01
CA ALA A 6 -34.16 13.80 -23.86
C ALA A 6 -33.80 12.56 -23.01
N PRO A 7 -32.72 11.84 -23.32
CA PRO A 7 -32.37 10.62 -22.60
C PRO A 7 -32.19 10.95 -21.12
N GLU A 8 -32.95 10.26 -20.26
CA GLU A 8 -32.75 10.25 -18.82
C GLU A 8 -31.26 10.00 -18.58
N LYS A 9 -30.60 10.94 -17.90
CA LYS A 9 -29.24 10.71 -17.43
C LYS A 9 -29.34 9.57 -16.43
N GLU A 10 -29.02 8.35 -16.88
CA GLU A 10 -29.01 7.15 -16.06
C GLU A 10 -28.43 7.52 -14.69
N ALA A 11 -29.23 7.30 -13.64
CA ALA A 11 -28.91 7.74 -12.29
C ALA A 11 -27.63 7.02 -11.83
N MET A 12 -26.49 7.65 -12.09
CA MET A 12 -25.18 7.11 -11.79
C MET A 12 -25.03 6.90 -10.30
N THR A 13 -24.58 5.71 -9.90
CA THR A 13 -24.34 5.43 -8.49
C THR A 13 -23.14 6.23 -7.96
N THR A 14 -23.11 6.53 -6.67
CA THR A 14 -21.97 7.21 -6.02
C THR A 14 -20.65 6.48 -6.26
N ARG A 15 -20.70 5.13 -6.35
CA ARG A 15 -19.54 4.28 -6.63
C ARG A 15 -19.02 4.48 -8.05
N GLU A 16 -19.92 4.55 -9.03
CA GLU A 16 -19.56 4.79 -10.43
C GLU A 16 -19.04 6.20 -10.64
N ALA A 17 -19.66 7.20 -10.00
CA ALA A 17 -19.18 8.58 -10.01
C ALA A 17 -17.75 8.68 -9.44
N GLY A 18 -17.49 8.01 -8.31
CA GLY A 18 -16.17 7.94 -7.70
C GLY A 18 -15.13 7.26 -8.60
N ARG A 19 -15.48 6.11 -9.20
CA ARG A 19 -14.60 5.41 -10.15
C ARG A 19 -14.29 6.28 -11.37
N ARG A 20 -15.30 6.91 -11.97
CA ARG A 20 -15.13 7.78 -13.15
C ARG A 20 -14.28 9.01 -12.83
N GLY A 21 -14.48 9.62 -11.66
CA GLY A 21 -13.64 10.73 -11.19
C GLY A 21 -12.19 10.32 -10.95
N GLY A 22 -11.96 9.14 -10.36
CA GLY A 22 -10.63 8.58 -10.17
C GLY A 22 -9.90 8.30 -11.50
N LEU A 23 -10.61 7.71 -12.47
CA LEU A 23 -10.07 7.45 -13.81
C LEU A 23 -9.70 8.74 -14.54
N ARG A 24 -10.58 9.75 -14.52
CA ARG A 24 -10.30 11.09 -15.09
C ARG A 24 -9.09 11.74 -14.43
N THR A 25 -8.96 11.61 -13.12
CA THR A 25 -7.80 12.16 -12.37
C THR A 25 -6.51 11.45 -12.78
N LYS A 26 -6.55 10.12 -12.91
CA LYS A 26 -5.41 9.31 -13.37
C LYS A 26 -5.00 9.66 -14.80
N GLU A 27 -5.96 9.83 -15.69
CA GLU A 27 -5.72 10.24 -17.08
C GLU A 27 -5.06 11.63 -17.16
N ARG A 28 -5.58 12.59 -16.39
CA ARG A 28 -5.05 13.97 -16.38
C ARG A 28 -3.66 14.10 -15.78
N HIS A 29 -3.37 13.38 -14.70
CA HIS A 29 -2.18 13.62 -13.87
C HIS A 29 -1.14 12.50 -13.92
N GLY A 30 -1.49 11.33 -14.45
CA GLY A 30 -0.60 10.18 -14.56
C GLY A 30 -0.18 9.55 -13.23
N SER A 31 0.73 8.58 -13.31
CA SER A 31 1.27 7.85 -12.14
C SER A 31 2.15 8.72 -11.24
N GLU A 32 2.86 9.69 -11.83
CA GLU A 32 3.77 10.60 -11.12
C GLU A 32 3.07 11.44 -10.05
N PHE A 33 1.83 11.83 -10.30
CA PHE A 33 1.02 12.54 -9.32
C PHE A 33 0.80 11.72 -8.06
N TYR A 34 0.40 10.45 -8.20
CA TYR A 34 0.22 9.55 -7.06
C TYR A 34 1.53 9.27 -6.31
N ARG A 35 2.63 9.13 -7.05
CA ARG A 35 3.96 8.97 -6.46
C ARG A 35 4.34 10.19 -5.61
N ARG A 36 4.09 11.39 -6.11
CA ARG A 36 4.41 12.66 -5.44
C ARG A 36 3.57 12.85 -4.18
N ILE A 37 2.25 12.67 -4.26
CA ILE A 37 1.36 12.83 -3.09
C ILE A 37 1.64 11.76 -2.03
N GLY A 38 1.93 10.52 -2.44
CA GLY A 38 2.32 9.45 -1.53
C GLY A 38 3.61 9.78 -0.80
N LYS A 39 4.63 10.24 -1.53
CA LYS A 39 5.90 10.69 -0.95
C LYS A 39 5.69 11.83 0.06
N ARG A 40 4.92 12.86 -0.30
CA ARG A 40 4.63 14.00 0.59
C ARG A 40 3.89 13.57 1.85
N GLY A 41 2.90 12.68 1.72
CA GLY A 41 2.17 12.12 2.86
C GLY A 41 3.08 11.33 3.79
N GLY A 42 3.93 10.45 3.23
CA GLY A 42 4.90 9.68 3.98
C GLY A 42 5.93 10.55 4.71
N GLN A 43 6.47 11.56 4.05
CA GLN A 43 7.39 12.53 4.67
C GLN A 43 6.72 13.30 5.81
N THR A 44 5.50 13.78 5.60
CA THR A 44 4.74 14.50 6.64
C THR A 44 4.47 13.61 7.85
N LEU A 45 4.12 12.35 7.62
CA LEU A 45 3.90 11.38 8.69
C LEU A 45 5.21 11.09 9.44
N ALA A 46 6.31 10.87 8.72
CA ALA A 46 7.62 10.63 9.30
C ALA A 46 8.11 11.81 10.16
N SER A 47 7.87 13.05 9.74
CA SER A 47 8.26 14.24 10.50
C SER A 47 7.39 14.49 11.74
N ARG A 48 6.11 14.08 11.71
CA ARG A 48 5.16 14.33 12.82
C ARG A 48 5.13 13.22 13.87
N ARG A 49 5.57 12.01 13.53
CA ARG A 49 5.41 10.84 14.38
C ARG A 49 6.71 10.48 15.07
N THR A 50 6.58 9.97 16.29
CA THR A 50 7.71 9.62 17.13
C THR A 50 8.13 8.17 16.92
N ARG A 51 9.24 7.77 17.57
CA ARG A 51 9.72 6.39 17.55
C ARG A 51 8.70 5.41 18.15
N GLU A 52 7.96 5.85 19.16
CA GLU A 52 6.94 5.06 19.87
C GLU A 52 5.79 4.71 18.93
N TYR A 53 5.37 5.65 18.09
CA TYR A 53 4.34 5.42 17.07
C TYR A 53 4.75 4.28 16.11
N TRP A 54 5.98 4.32 15.60
CA TRP A 54 6.47 3.27 14.70
C TRP A 54 6.63 1.93 15.40
N ALA A 55 7.09 1.94 16.67
CA ALA A 55 7.16 0.73 17.48
C ALA A 55 5.79 0.10 17.72
N GLU A 56 4.75 0.92 17.94
CA GLU A 56 3.38 0.46 18.08
C GLU A 56 2.84 -0.17 16.80
N ILE A 57 2.99 0.49 15.66
CA ILE A 57 2.56 -0.05 14.36
C ILE A 57 3.28 -1.38 14.06
N GLY A 58 4.59 -1.45 14.32
CA GLY A 58 5.35 -2.70 14.18
C GLY A 58 4.84 -3.82 15.09
N ARG A 59 4.52 -3.49 16.35
CA ARG A 59 3.97 -4.45 17.32
C ARG A 59 2.59 -4.97 16.90
N LEU A 60 1.72 -4.08 16.43
CA LEU A 60 0.39 -4.45 15.94
C LEU A 60 0.51 -5.39 14.73
N GLY A 61 1.33 -5.05 13.75
CA GLY A 61 1.59 -5.91 12.58
C GLY A 61 2.15 -7.29 12.98
N GLY A 62 3.14 -7.32 13.88
CA GLY A 62 3.70 -8.56 14.41
C GLY A 62 2.67 -9.42 15.15
N ASN A 63 1.81 -8.80 15.96
CA ASN A 63 0.74 -9.48 16.68
C ASN A 63 -0.31 -10.06 15.73
N THR A 64 -0.72 -9.34 14.69
CA THR A 64 -1.65 -9.85 13.68
C THR A 64 -1.08 -11.08 12.96
N VAL A 65 0.21 -11.02 12.57
CA VAL A 65 0.90 -12.15 11.95
C VAL A 65 0.99 -13.33 12.90
N LYS A 66 1.33 -13.09 14.17
CA LYS A 66 1.39 -14.11 15.22
C LYS A 66 0.05 -14.79 15.46
N GLN A 67 -1.04 -14.02 15.49
CA GLN A 67 -2.39 -14.58 15.61
C GLN A 67 -2.77 -15.43 14.40
N LYS A 68 -2.40 -14.99 13.19
CA LYS A 68 -2.76 -15.69 11.96
C LYS A 68 -1.95 -16.97 11.70
N TYR A 69 -0.64 -16.96 11.98
CA TYR A 69 0.28 -18.02 11.56
C TYR A 69 1.05 -18.70 12.71
N GLY A 70 0.91 -18.19 13.94
CA GLY A 70 1.56 -18.77 15.12
C GLY A 70 3.08 -18.57 15.18
N PRO A 71 3.74 -19.15 16.19
CA PRO A 71 5.18 -18.99 16.43
C PRO A 71 6.08 -19.70 15.41
N GLU A 72 5.58 -20.76 14.75
CA GLU A 72 6.35 -21.50 13.73
C GLU A 72 6.75 -20.63 12.55
N TYR A 73 5.84 -19.75 12.11
CA TYR A 73 6.10 -18.80 11.04
C TYR A 73 7.32 -17.91 11.32
N PHE A 74 7.48 -17.43 12.56
CA PHE A 74 8.63 -16.60 12.94
C PHE A 74 9.94 -17.39 12.96
N ARG A 75 9.90 -18.68 13.35
CA ARG A 75 11.06 -19.58 13.28
C ARG A 75 11.50 -19.79 11.83
N GLU A 76 10.54 -20.03 10.93
CA GLU A 76 10.82 -20.26 9.52
C GLU A 76 11.43 -19.02 8.84
N ILE A 77 10.79 -17.85 8.97
CA ILE A 77 11.32 -16.62 8.36
C ILE A 77 12.69 -16.23 8.97
N GLY A 78 12.89 -16.50 10.26
CA GLY A 78 14.18 -16.28 10.92
C GLY A 78 15.28 -17.19 10.38
N ARG A 79 14.98 -18.48 10.15
CA ARG A 79 15.90 -19.42 9.50
C ARG A 79 16.26 -18.96 8.09
N ARG A 80 15.24 -18.65 7.28
CA ARG A 80 15.40 -18.21 5.89
C ARG A 80 16.22 -16.91 5.79
N GLY A 81 16.03 -15.97 6.72
CA GLY A 81 16.82 -14.74 6.81
C GLY A 81 18.30 -14.99 7.11
N ARG A 82 18.62 -15.93 8.01
CA ARG A 82 20.01 -16.31 8.31
C ARG A 82 20.68 -17.01 7.13
N GLU A 83 19.99 -17.92 6.47
CA GLU A 83 20.48 -18.59 5.26
C GLU A 83 20.77 -17.58 4.14
N ALA A 84 19.86 -16.62 3.91
CA ALA A 84 20.06 -15.56 2.93
C ALA A 84 21.24 -14.63 3.29
N ARG A 85 21.52 -14.40 4.57
CA ARG A 85 22.71 -13.65 5.01
C ARG A 85 23.99 -14.43 4.73
N ARG A 86 24.03 -15.72 5.09
CA ARG A 86 25.18 -16.60 4.87
C ARG A 86 25.52 -16.72 3.39
N ARG A 87 24.52 -16.91 2.54
CA ARG A 87 24.70 -16.96 1.09
C ARG A 87 25.33 -15.68 0.54
N ARG A 88 24.82 -14.51 0.96
CA ARG A 88 25.38 -13.21 0.56
C ARG A 88 26.81 -12.99 1.03
N GLN A 89 27.19 -13.55 2.17
CA GLN A 89 28.57 -13.48 2.69
C GLN A 89 29.49 -14.37 1.86
N ALA A 90 29.10 -15.62 1.62
CA ALA A 90 29.86 -16.54 0.75
C ALA A 90 30.03 -16.00 -0.68
N GLU A 91 29.01 -15.34 -1.25
CA GLU A 91 29.08 -14.70 -2.57
C GLU A 91 29.98 -13.45 -2.59
N GLN A 92 30.21 -12.79 -1.46
CA GLN A 92 31.14 -11.66 -1.34
C GLN A 92 32.57 -12.12 -1.08
N GLU A 93 32.76 -13.23 -0.36
CA GLU A 93 34.07 -13.82 -0.06
C GLU A 93 34.66 -14.61 -1.25
N SER A 94 33.83 -14.92 -2.25
CA SER A 94 34.23 -15.62 -3.49
C SER A 94 34.45 -14.68 -4.69
N ARG A 95 34.41 -13.37 -4.47
CA ARG A 95 34.73 -12.32 -5.45
C ARG A 95 36.08 -11.70 -5.16
#